data_AF-A0A4Q6ARC6-F1
#
_entry.id   AF-A0A4Q6ARC6-F1
#
_cell.length_a   1.000
_cell.length_b   1.000
_cell.length_c   1.000
_cell.angle_alpha   90.00
_cell.angle_beta   90.00
_cell.angle_gamma   90.00
#
_symmetry.space_group_name_H-M   'P 1'
#
loop_
_entity.id
_entity.type
_entity.pdbx_description
1 polymer ?
#
loop_
_entity_poly.entity_id
_entity_poly.type
_entity_poly.pdbx_seq_one_letter_code
_entity_poly.pdbx_strand_id
1 'polypeptide(L)'
;MRYPRLFTILACLGWLQSCDRPECRNTNPIFTQFAPETKEYKTELAKRLRAENPEHLRYWFDKEIPGKAVETYELFVQGDSLCAKIIVDNKSDKTGLGKIGGYSGAELKGAVIRENEDNPSEPFFILEQVTEVID
;
A
#
# COMPACT_ATOMS: atom_id res chain seq x y z
N MET A 1 31.70 5.39 54.06
CA MET A 1 30.41 5.77 53.45
C MET A 1 30.74 6.39 52.09
N ARG A 2 30.85 5.68 50.95
CA ARG A 2 30.02 4.68 50.25
C ARG A 2 28.70 5.22 49.71
N TYR A 3 28.78 6.11 48.72
CA TYR A 3 27.74 6.27 47.69
C TYR A 3 28.37 6.77 46.37
N PRO A 4 28.63 5.92 45.35
CA PRO A 4 28.66 6.42 43.99
C PRO A 4 27.22 6.47 43.47
N ARG A 5 26.68 7.69 43.33
CA ARG A 5 25.48 7.98 42.56
C ARG A 5 25.91 8.36 41.15
N LEU A 6 25.93 7.39 40.25
CA LEU A 6 25.78 7.56 38.80
C LEU A 6 24.86 6.39 38.39
N PHE A 7 23.54 6.57 38.34
CA PHE A 7 22.80 7.20 37.25
C PHE A 7 23.30 6.75 35.87
N THR A 8 23.01 5.48 35.53
CA THR A 8 22.98 5.03 34.13
C THR A 8 21.69 4.25 33.89
N ILE A 9 20.57 4.98 33.95
CA ILE A 9 19.35 4.65 33.23
C ILE A 9 19.64 4.98 31.76
N LEU A 10 19.79 3.99 30.88
CA LEU A 10 19.43 4.05 29.44
C LEU A 10 19.88 2.77 28.73
N ALA A 11 19.01 1.77 28.67
CA ALA A 11 19.13 0.68 27.72
C ALA A 11 17.75 0.25 27.21
N CYS A 12 16.86 1.23 27.00
CA CYS A 12 15.73 1.08 26.09
C CYS A 12 16.14 1.71 24.76
N LEU A 13 17.08 1.08 24.05
CA LEU A 13 17.21 1.25 22.61
C LEU A 13 16.02 0.50 22.00
N GLY A 14 14.85 1.14 22.09
CA GLY A 14 13.68 0.75 21.34
C GLY A 14 14.11 0.68 19.88
N TRP A 15 14.00 -0.51 19.32
CA TRP A 15 13.98 -0.66 17.89
C TRP A 15 12.82 0.17 17.40
N LEU A 16 13.12 1.35 16.85
CA LEU A 16 12.23 2.07 15.95
C LEU A 16 12.09 1.17 14.72
N GLN A 17 11.29 0.11 14.83
CA GLN A 17 10.66 -0.51 13.69
C GLN A 17 9.77 0.60 13.14
N SER A 18 10.31 1.39 12.21
CA SER A 18 9.50 2.28 11.39
C SER A 18 8.41 1.40 10.79
N CYS A 19 7.14 1.66 11.11
CA CYS A 19 5.97 0.98 10.55
C CYS A 19 5.81 1.36 9.08
N ASP A 20 6.82 1.06 8.26
CA ASP A 20 6.76 1.20 6.81
C ASP A 20 6.83 -0.20 6.20
N ARG A 21 6.40 -0.31 4.95
CA ARG A 21 6.40 -1.56 4.21
C ARG A 21 7.81 -2.16 4.12
N PRO A 22 7.94 -3.49 4.04
CA PRO A 22 9.22 -4.13 3.74
C PRO A 22 9.82 -3.58 2.44
N GLU A 23 11.16 -3.50 2.38
CA GLU A 23 11.84 -3.19 1.13
C GLU A 23 11.50 -4.25 0.07
N CYS A 24 10.91 -3.80 -1.04
CA CYS A 24 10.64 -4.65 -2.20
C CYS A 24 11.34 -4.08 -3.43
N ARG A 25 11.83 -4.96 -4.30
CA ARG A 25 12.45 -4.56 -5.56
C ARG A 25 11.61 -5.03 -6.74
N ASN A 26 11.23 -4.07 -7.56
CA ASN A 26 10.56 -4.34 -8.81
C ASN A 26 11.57 -4.80 -9.88
N THR A 27 11.27 -5.93 -10.54
CA THR A 27 12.06 -6.47 -11.65
C THR A 27 11.35 -6.33 -13.00
N ASN A 28 10.10 -5.89 -13.01
CA ASN A 28 9.30 -5.78 -14.22
C ASN A 28 9.55 -4.43 -14.91
N PRO A 29 10.09 -4.43 -16.14
CA PRO A 29 10.41 -3.19 -16.85
C PRO A 29 9.19 -2.34 -17.19
N ILE A 30 7.98 -2.91 -17.26
CA ILE A 30 6.75 -2.15 -17.50
C ILE A 30 6.50 -1.16 -16.36
N PHE A 31 6.69 -1.61 -15.12
CA PHE A 31 6.45 -0.78 -13.95
C PHE A 31 7.52 0.31 -13.72
N THR A 32 8.67 0.23 -14.41
CA THR A 32 9.69 1.28 -14.39
C THR A 32 9.60 2.24 -15.58
N GLN A 33 9.03 1.79 -16.69
CA GLN A 33 8.89 2.60 -17.91
C GLN A 33 7.58 3.39 -17.97
N PHE A 34 6.51 2.85 -17.40
CA PHE A 34 5.18 3.43 -17.47
C PHE A 34 4.71 3.90 -16.10
N ALA A 35 3.92 4.97 -16.09
CA ALA A 35 3.31 5.49 -14.88
C ALA A 35 2.07 4.65 -14.48
N PRO A 36 1.69 4.60 -13.19
CA PRO A 36 0.58 3.78 -12.72
C PRO A 36 -0.78 4.03 -13.40
N GLU A 37 -0.98 5.23 -13.94
CA GLU A 37 -2.19 5.65 -14.65
C GLU A 37 -2.27 5.19 -16.11
N THR A 38 -1.18 4.70 -16.71
CA THR A 38 -1.21 4.29 -18.12
C THR A 38 -1.86 2.92 -18.30
N LYS A 39 -2.38 2.68 -19.50
CA LYS A 39 -3.01 1.41 -19.86
C LYS A 39 -2.03 0.24 -19.77
N GLU A 40 -0.82 0.41 -20.28
CA GLU A 40 0.24 -0.61 -20.29
C GLU A 40 0.56 -1.07 -18.87
N TYR A 41 0.70 -0.12 -17.95
CA TYR A 41 0.94 -0.40 -16.55
C TYR A 41 -0.23 -1.17 -15.93
N LYS A 42 -1.46 -0.69 -16.09
CA LYS A 42 -2.66 -1.32 -15.51
C LYS A 42 -2.88 -2.72 -16.06
N THR A 43 -2.67 -2.94 -17.35
CA THR A 43 -2.79 -4.27 -17.99
C THR A 43 -1.78 -5.25 -17.44
N GLU A 44 -0.50 -4.87 -17.32
CA GLU A 44 0.51 -5.75 -16.74
C GLU A 44 0.25 -5.99 -15.25
N LEU A 45 -0.19 -4.97 -14.50
CA LEU A 45 -0.55 -5.12 -13.09
C LEU A 45 -1.70 -6.11 -12.90
N ALA A 46 -2.80 -5.97 -13.67
CA ALA A 46 -3.93 -6.90 -13.62
C ALA A 46 -3.49 -8.34 -13.90
N LYS A 47 -2.62 -8.55 -14.90
CA LYS A 47 -2.04 -9.86 -15.20
C LYS A 47 -1.25 -10.43 -14.02
N ARG A 48 -0.43 -9.61 -13.34
CA ARG A 48 0.36 -10.06 -12.18
C ARG A 48 -0.51 -10.38 -10.98
N LEU A 49 -1.50 -9.53 -10.68
CA LEU A 49 -2.45 -9.76 -9.59
C LEU A 49 -3.22 -11.08 -9.76
N ARG A 50 -3.62 -11.44 -10.99
CA ARG A 50 -4.29 -12.73 -11.25
C ARG A 50 -3.37 -13.95 -11.12
N ALA A 51 -2.06 -13.76 -11.26
CA ALA A 51 -1.08 -14.85 -11.17
C ALA A 51 -0.56 -15.07 -9.75
N GLU A 52 -0.71 -14.07 -8.88
CA GLU A 52 -0.23 -14.08 -7.49
C GLU A 52 -1.25 -14.76 -6.57
N ASN A 53 -0.78 -15.38 -5.48
CA ASN A 53 -1.69 -15.88 -4.45
C ASN A 53 -2.31 -14.69 -3.69
N PRO A 54 -3.64 -14.52 -3.65
CA PRO A 54 -4.27 -13.41 -2.94
C PRO A 54 -3.89 -13.33 -1.46
N GLU A 55 -3.59 -14.45 -0.81
CA GLU A 55 -3.19 -14.48 0.60
C GLU A 55 -1.80 -13.88 0.86
N HIS A 56 -0.96 -13.80 -0.19
CA HIS A 56 0.38 -13.23 -0.10
C HIS A 56 0.40 -11.75 -0.50
N LEU A 57 -0.71 -11.23 -1.04
CA LEU A 57 -0.83 -9.83 -1.42
C LEU A 57 -1.00 -8.95 -0.17
N ARG A 58 -0.19 -7.90 -0.10
CA ARG A 58 -0.20 -6.91 0.96
C ARG A 58 -0.28 -5.52 0.35
N TYR A 59 -0.99 -4.63 1.02
CA TYR A 59 -1.29 -3.30 0.52
C TYR A 59 -0.96 -2.24 1.57
N TRP A 60 -0.28 -1.18 1.15
CA TRP A 60 0.03 -0.04 2.02
C TRP A 60 -0.44 1.24 1.38
N PHE A 61 -1.03 2.12 2.17
CA PHE A 61 -1.48 3.41 1.70
C PHE A 61 -0.27 4.30 1.36
N ASP A 62 -0.26 4.87 0.17
CA ASP A 62 0.75 5.87 -0.22
C ASP A 62 0.16 7.28 -0.02
N LYS A 63 -0.88 7.58 -0.82
CA LYS A 63 -1.50 8.90 -0.87
C LYS A 63 -2.91 8.85 -1.48
N GLU A 64 -3.70 9.89 -1.20
CA GLU A 64 -4.93 10.18 -1.93
C GLU A 64 -4.63 10.97 -3.22
N ILE A 65 -5.37 10.68 -4.29
CA ILE A 65 -5.29 11.40 -5.57
C ILE A 65 -6.37 12.49 -5.58
N PRO A 66 -6.00 13.78 -5.42
CA PRO A 66 -6.98 14.86 -5.33
C PRO A 66 -7.69 15.12 -6.66
N GLY A 67 -8.88 15.72 -6.60
CA GLY A 67 -9.63 16.16 -7.78
C GLY A 67 -10.40 15.06 -8.51
N LYS A 68 -10.54 13.88 -7.90
CA LYS A 68 -11.39 12.79 -8.39
C LYS A 68 -12.81 12.92 -7.83
N ALA A 69 -13.79 12.42 -8.58
CA ALA A 69 -15.20 12.45 -8.17
C ALA A 69 -15.51 11.52 -6.99
N VAL A 70 -14.70 10.49 -6.81
CA VAL A 70 -14.71 9.56 -5.69
C VAL A 70 -13.35 9.60 -4.99
N GLU A 71 -13.27 9.16 -3.73
CA GLU A 71 -11.99 9.03 -3.04
C GLU A 71 -11.14 7.99 -3.77
N THR A 72 -10.04 8.43 -4.38
CA THR A 72 -9.13 7.56 -5.13
C THR A 72 -7.79 7.53 -4.42
N TYR A 73 -7.23 6.34 -4.24
CA TYR A 73 -5.98 6.14 -3.53
C TYR A 73 -4.90 5.54 -4.44
N GLU A 74 -3.66 5.98 -4.25
CA GLU A 74 -2.48 5.25 -4.69
C GLU A 74 -2.00 4.41 -3.50
N LEU A 75 -1.83 3.11 -3.73
CA LEU A 75 -1.35 2.15 -2.74
C LEU A 75 -0.08 1.48 -3.27
N PHE A 76 0.81 1.08 -2.37
CA PHE A 76 1.81 0.06 -2.66
C PHE A 76 1.18 -1.31 -2.59
N VAL A 77 1.52 -2.18 -3.54
CA VAL A 77 1.15 -3.60 -3.55
C VAL A 77 2.41 -4.44 -3.59
N GLN A 78 2.50 -5.40 -2.67
CA GLN A 78 3.58 -6.39 -2.63
C GLN A 78 3.01 -7.81 -2.57
N GLY A 79 3.70 -8.75 -3.22
CA GLY A 79 3.48 -10.19 -3.15
C GLY A 79 4.81 -10.92 -3.35
N ASP A 80 4.80 -12.23 -3.60
CA ASP A 80 6.03 -13.02 -3.76
C ASP A 80 6.86 -12.52 -4.96
N SER A 81 6.18 -12.14 -6.04
CA SER A 81 6.80 -11.69 -7.29
C SER A 81 6.39 -10.27 -7.72
N LEU A 82 5.56 -9.60 -6.91
CA LEU A 82 4.96 -8.31 -7.21
C LEU A 82 5.50 -7.23 -6.26
N CYS A 83 5.93 -6.12 -6.83
CA CYS A 83 6.33 -4.91 -6.09
C CYS A 83 5.99 -3.71 -6.96
N ALA A 84 4.82 -3.13 -6.75
CA ALA A 84 4.26 -2.12 -7.64
C ALA A 84 3.40 -1.10 -6.86
N LYS A 85 2.93 -0.08 -7.57
CA LYS A 85 1.82 0.76 -7.12
C LYS A 85 0.52 0.37 -7.79
N ILE A 86 -0.61 0.59 -7.14
CA ILE A 86 -1.96 0.40 -7.66
C ILE A 86 -2.80 1.64 -7.35
N ILE A 87 -3.57 2.09 -8.33
CA ILE A 87 -4.55 3.16 -8.16
C ILE A 87 -5.93 2.53 -8.03
N VAL A 88 -6.64 2.85 -6.96
CA VAL A 88 -7.96 2.30 -6.65
C VAL A 88 -8.99 3.39 -6.39
N ASP A 89 -10.23 3.19 -6.83
CA ASP A 89 -11.36 3.92 -6.27
C ASP A 89 -11.80 3.25 -4.97
N ASN A 90 -11.94 4.04 -3.93
CA ASN A 90 -12.39 3.59 -2.64
C ASN A 90 -13.91 3.43 -2.62
N LYS A 91 -14.38 2.18 -2.53
CA LYS A 91 -15.77 1.84 -2.23
C LYS A 91 -15.94 1.17 -0.87
N SER A 92 -14.87 1.09 -0.08
CA SER A 92 -14.90 0.54 1.27
C SER A 92 -15.53 1.51 2.27
N ASP A 93 -15.76 1.03 3.49
CA ASP A 93 -16.19 1.84 4.62
C ASP A 93 -15.06 2.73 5.18
N LYS A 94 -13.80 2.46 4.83
CA LYS A 94 -12.62 3.22 5.29
C LYS A 94 -12.36 4.42 4.38
N THR A 95 -12.98 5.54 4.72
CA THR A 95 -12.86 6.82 3.99
C THR A 95 -11.90 7.78 4.68
N GLY A 96 -11.45 8.80 3.94
CA GLY A 96 -10.64 9.89 4.50
C GLY A 96 -9.22 9.51 4.89
N LEU A 97 -8.65 8.44 4.32
CA LEU A 97 -7.28 8.00 4.62
C LEU A 97 -6.22 9.07 4.24
N GLY A 98 -6.53 9.93 3.26
CA GLY A 98 -5.66 11.04 2.86
C GLY A 98 -5.85 12.35 3.62
N LYS A 99 -6.83 12.42 4.54
CA LYS A 99 -7.16 13.66 5.26
C LYS A 99 -6.26 13.80 6.49
N ILE A 100 -5.28 14.72 6.40
CA ILE A 100 -4.37 15.17 7.46
C ILE A 100 -3.47 14.06 8.04
N GLY A 101 -2.30 13.88 7.41
CA GLY A 101 -1.06 13.42 8.08
C GLY A 101 -0.99 12.01 8.69
N GLY A 102 -1.96 11.11 8.46
CA GLY A 102 -2.07 9.89 9.29
C GLY A 102 -1.49 8.59 8.73
N TYR A 103 -1.66 8.28 7.44
CA TYR A 103 -1.61 6.87 7.03
C TYR A 103 -0.64 6.55 5.89
N SER A 104 0.22 7.47 5.47
CA SER A 104 1.25 7.12 4.47
C SER A 104 2.20 6.08 5.07
N GLY A 105 2.36 4.95 4.37
CA GLY A 105 3.08 3.79 4.87
C GLY A 105 2.24 2.82 5.70
N ALA A 106 0.99 3.16 6.04
CA ALA A 106 0.13 2.30 6.83
C ALA A 106 -0.37 1.09 6.02
N GLU A 107 -0.35 -0.09 6.64
CA GLU A 107 -0.86 -1.31 6.01
C GLU A 107 -2.39 -1.34 6.04
N LEU A 108 -3.01 -1.63 4.90
CA LEU A 108 -4.44 -1.87 4.79
C LEU A 108 -4.73 -3.36 4.95
N LYS A 109 -4.85 -3.80 6.20
CA LYS A 109 -5.01 -5.21 6.53
C LYS A 109 -6.42 -5.71 6.17
N GLY A 110 -6.45 -6.89 5.54
CA GLY A 110 -7.67 -7.46 5.00
C GLY A 110 -8.26 -6.62 3.86
N ALA A 111 -7.39 -5.90 3.12
CA ALA A 111 -7.81 -5.17 1.95
C ALA A 111 -8.26 -6.13 0.83
N VAL A 112 -9.46 -5.89 0.30
CA VAL A 112 -9.98 -6.61 -0.86
C VAL A 112 -10.02 -5.63 -2.03
N ILE A 113 -9.19 -5.89 -3.04
CA ILE A 113 -9.16 -5.12 -4.27
C ILE A 113 -9.66 -5.99 -5.42
N ARG A 114 -10.59 -5.44 -6.21
CA ARG A 114 -11.08 -6.08 -7.42
C ARG A 114 -10.75 -5.27 -8.65
N GLU A 115 -10.53 -5.96 -9.75
CA GLU A 115 -10.55 -5.35 -11.07
C GLU A 115 -12.01 -5.18 -11.51
N ASN A 116 -12.32 -4.03 -12.10
CA ASN A 116 -13.61 -3.80 -12.74
C ASN A 116 -13.61 -4.46 -14.13
N GLU A 117 -14.56 -5.37 -14.36
CA GLU A 117 -14.72 -6.10 -15.61
C GLU A 117 -15.53 -5.34 -16.68
N ASP A 118 -16.09 -4.17 -16.36
CA ASP A 118 -16.91 -3.35 -17.27
C ASP A 118 -16.12 -2.89 -18.51
N ASN A 119 -14.80 -2.71 -18.39
CA ASN A 119 -13.93 -2.29 -19.48
C ASN A 119 -12.64 -3.13 -19.52
N PRO A 120 -12.66 -4.32 -20.15
CA PRO A 120 -11.49 -5.21 -20.17
C PRO A 120 -10.31 -4.62 -20.97
N SER A 121 -10.53 -3.58 -21.78
CA SER A 121 -9.49 -2.91 -22.56
C SER A 121 -8.70 -1.87 -21.75
N GLU A 122 -9.22 -1.46 -20.59
CA GLU A 122 -8.55 -0.53 -19.68
C GLU A 122 -8.89 -0.91 -18.24
N PRO A 123 -8.04 -1.75 -17.59
CA PRO A 123 -8.30 -2.21 -16.24
C PRO A 123 -8.44 -1.05 -15.28
N PHE A 124 -9.42 -1.16 -14.40
CA PHE A 124 -9.64 -0.22 -13.30
C PHE A 124 -9.80 -1.02 -12.00
N PHE A 125 -9.36 -0.48 -10.87
CA PHE A 125 -9.32 -1.22 -9.61
C PHE A 125 -10.18 -0.56 -8.53
N ILE A 126 -10.87 -1.37 -7.76
CA ILE A 126 -11.79 -0.95 -6.71
C ILE A 126 -11.33 -1.53 -5.39
N LEU A 127 -11.15 -0.68 -4.38
CA LEU A 127 -10.97 -1.11 -3.00
C LEU A 127 -12.35 -1.30 -2.37
N GLU A 128 -12.73 -2.55 -2.13
CA GLU A 128 -14.07 -2.91 -1.63
C GLU A 128 -14.12 -3.02 -0.12
N GLN A 129 -13.04 -3.49 0.50
CA GLN A 129 -13.00 -3.76 1.92
C GLN A 129 -11.62 -3.41 2.47
N VAL A 130 -11.57 -2.90 3.69
CA VAL A 130 -10.39 -2.83 4.55
C VAL A 130 -10.85 -3.18 5.95
N THR A 131 -10.24 -4.17 6.57
CA THR A 131 -10.64 -4.59 7.92
C THR A 131 -10.06 -3.63 8.96
N GLU A 132 -8.78 -3.31 8.81
CA GLU A 132 -8.00 -2.55 9.78
C GLU A 132 -6.92 -1.75 9.04
N VAL A 133 -6.58 -0.57 9.56
CA VAL A 133 -5.45 0.24 9.11
C VAL A 133 -4.39 0.16 10.21
N ILE A 134 -3.17 -0.24 9.86
CA ILE A 134 -2.06 -0.39 10.80
C ILE A 134 -1.01 0.66 10.47
N ASP A 135 -0.82 1.63 11.37
CA ASP A 135 0.14 2.75 11.26
C ASP A 135 1.35 2.63 12.21
#